data_AF-A0A4Q3EHI7-F1
#
_entry.id   AF-A0A4Q3EHI7-F1
#
_cell.length_a   1.000
_cell.length_b   1.000
_cell.length_c   1.000
_cell.angle_alpha   90.00
_cell.angle_beta   90.00
_cell.angle_gamma   90.00
#
_symmetry.space_group_name_H-M   'P 1'
#
loop_
_entity.id
_entity.type
_entity.pdbx_description
1 polymer ?
#
loop_
_entity_poly.entity_id
_entity_poly.type
_entity_poly.pdbx_seq_one_letter_code
_entity_poly.pdbx_strand_id
1 'polypeptide(L)' 'AYTYLPQSVMAFPEGKTFCTVLEHCGFKQAKAKALTFGICTLYTATK' A
#
# COMPACT_ATOMS: atom_id res chain seq x y z
N ALA A 1 -22.47 12.01 7.96
CA ALA A 1 -21.04 12.27 7.68
C ALA A 1 -20.29 10.96 7.93
N TYR A 2 -19.63 10.43 6.90
CA TYR A 2 -18.98 9.11 6.94
C TYR A 2 -17.64 9.23 7.67
N THR A 3 -17.66 9.26 9.00
CA THR A 3 -16.49 9.52 9.89
C THR A 3 -15.40 8.44 9.79
N TYR A 4 -15.72 7.30 9.18
CA TYR A 4 -14.82 6.16 8.97
C TYR A 4 -13.89 6.32 7.77
N LEU A 5 -14.21 7.22 6.83
CA LEU A 5 -13.43 7.41 5.61
C LEU A 5 -11.99 7.92 5.86
N PRO A 6 -11.75 8.98 6.68
CA PRO A 6 -10.39 9.45 6.94
C PRO A 6 -9.60 8.50 7.85
N GLN A 7 -10.29 7.77 8.75
CA GLN A 7 -9.62 6.84 9.66
C GLN A 7 -9.14 5.58 8.95
N SER A 8 -9.93 5.03 8.01
CA SER A 8 -9.45 3.91 7.18
C SER A 8 -8.26 4.36 6.33
N VAL A 9 -8.31 5.52 5.69
CA VAL A 9 -7.22 6.02 4.83
C VAL A 9 -5.91 6.18 5.62
N MET A 10 -5.94 6.72 6.84
CA MET A 10 -4.74 6.84 7.69
C MET A 10 -4.24 5.52 8.27
N ALA A 11 -5.11 4.53 8.44
CA ALA A 11 -4.75 3.20 8.91
C ALA A 11 -4.18 2.31 7.80
N PHE A 12 -4.31 2.70 6.52
CA PHE A 12 -3.75 1.95 5.42
C PHE A 12 -2.23 2.12 5.40
N PRO A 13 -1.46 1.04 5.57
CA PRO A 13 0.00 1.11 5.46
C PRO A 13 0.37 1.50 4.03
N GLU A 14 1.01 2.65 3.86
CA GLU A 14 1.39 3.18 2.55
C GLU A 14 2.86 2.86 2.21
N GLY A 15 3.16 2.76 0.92
CA GLY A 15 4.51 2.62 0.40
C GLY A 15 5.21 1.36 0.91
N LYS A 16 6.32 1.57 1.61
CA LYS A 16 7.17 0.50 2.15
C LYS A 16 6.44 -0.38 3.15
N THR A 17 5.52 0.16 3.95
CA THR A 17 4.82 -0.60 4.96
C THR A 17 3.93 -1.67 4.32
N PHE A 18 3.27 -1.36 3.21
CA PHE A 18 2.51 -2.35 2.44
C PHE A 18 3.42 -3.41 1.81
N CYS A 19 4.58 -3.01 1.28
CA CYS A 19 5.58 -3.95 0.77
C CYS A 19 6.06 -4.91 1.88
N THR A 20 6.34 -4.41 3.09
CA THR A 20 6.76 -5.27 4.21
C THR A 20 5.66 -6.24 4.64
N VAL A 21 4.39 -5.82 4.62
CA VAL A 21 3.25 -6.72 4.86
C VAL A 21 3.17 -7.81 3.78
N LEU A 22 3.35 -7.45 2.50
CA LEU A 22 3.41 -8.41 1.40
C LEU A 22 4.57 -9.40 1.56
N GLU A 23 5.74 -8.93 1.98
CA GLU A 23 6.91 -9.78 2.29
C GLU A 23 6.65 -10.72 3.48
N HIS A 24 6.01 -10.23 4.54
CA HIS A 24 5.60 -11.04 5.69
C HIS A 24 4.55 -12.10 5.31
N CYS A 25 3.67 -11.80 4.35
CA CYS A 25 2.73 -12.77 3.80
C CYS A 25 3.38 -13.82 2.89
N GLY A 26 4.70 -13.73 2.64
CA GLY A 26 5.45 -14.67 1.81
C GLY A 26 5.50 -14.30 0.33
N PHE A 27 5.08 -13.10 -0.06
CA PHE A 27 5.29 -12.58 -1.41
C PHE A 27 6.68 -11.96 -1.53
N LYS A 28 7.38 -12.22 -2.62
CA LYS A 28 8.70 -11.67 -2.95
C LYS A 28 8.61 -10.57 -4.00
N GLN A 29 9.64 -9.74 -4.07
CA GLN A 29 9.73 -8.62 -5.02
C GLN A 29 8.59 -7.59 -4.88
N ALA A 30 8.19 -7.27 -3.65
CA ALA A 30 7.21 -6.23 -3.40
C ALA A 30 7.75 -4.86 -3.83
N LYS A 31 7.13 -4.24 -4.83
CA LYS A 31 7.50 -2.93 -5.39
C LYS A 31 6.31 -1.99 -5.33
N ALA A 32 6.57 -0.77 -4.88
CA ALA A 32 5.62 0.34 -4.92
C ALA A 32 6.03 1.29 -6.05
N LYS A 33 5.10 1.58 -6.97
CA LYS A 33 5.28 2.52 -8.06
C LYS A 33 4.24 3.62 -7.95
N ALA A 34 4.68 4.83 -7.60
CA ALA A 34 3.82 6.01 -7.63
C ALA A 34 3.45 6.32 -9.09
N LEU A 35 2.16 6.50 -9.33
CA LEU A 35 1.55 6.91 -10.58
C LEU A 35 0.89 8.29 -10.37
N THR A 36 0.63 9.00 -11.47
CA THR A 36 -0.10 10.28 -11.46
C THR A 36 0.40 11.27 -10.40
N PHE A 37 1.73 11.49 -10.34
CA PHE A 37 2.37 12.41 -9.40
C PHE A 37 2.09 12.14 -7.90
N GLY A 38 1.84 10.88 -7.53
CA GLY A 38 1.65 10.48 -6.13
C GLY A 38 0.18 10.46 -5.68
N ILE A 39 -0.77 10.65 -6.61
CA ILE A 39 -2.19 10.47 -6.33
C ILE A 39 -2.53 8.98 -6.13
N CYS A 40 -1.87 8.09 -6.88
CA CYS A 40 -2.07 6.64 -6.77
C CYS A 40 -0.74 5.92 -6.68
N THR A 41 -0.62 4.93 -5.79
CA THR A 41 0.57 4.05 -5.73
C THR A 41 0.18 2.63 -6.11
N LEU A 42 0.81 2.10 -7.16
CA LEU A 42 0.64 0.72 -7.59
C LEU A 42 1.60 -0.18 -6.81
N TYR A 43 1.07 -1.20 -6.14
CA TYR A 43 1.87 -2.21 -5.46
C TYR A 43 1.85 -3.51 -6.27
N THR A 44 3.02 -4.03 -6.59
CA THR A 44 3.19 -5.30 -7.29
C THR A 44 4.05 -6.22 -6.43
N ALA A 45 3.62 -7.46 -6.23
CA ALA A 45 4.41 -8.49 -5.56
C ALA A 45 4.15 -9.84 -6.22
N THR A 46 5.12 -10.73 -6.17
CA THR A 46 5.08 -12.08 -6.78
C THR A 46 5.17 -13.11 -5.66
N LYS A 47 4.38 -14.18 -5.70
CA LYS A 47 4.49 -15.24 -4.69
C LYS A 47 5.79 -16.03 -4.86
#